data_AF-G1WAU0-F1
#
_entry.id   AF-G1WAU0-F1
#
_cell.length_a   1.000
_cell.length_b   1.000
_cell.length_c   1.000
_cell.angle_alpha   90.00
_cell.angle_beta   90.00
_cell.angle_gamma   90.00
#
_symmetry.space_group_name_H-M   'P 1'
#
loop_
_entity.id
_entity.type
_entity.pdbx_description
1 polymer ?
#
loop_
_entity_poly.entity_id
_entity_poly.type
_entity_poly.pdbx_seq_one_letter_code
_entity_poly.pdbx_strand_id
1 'polypeptide(L)'
;MKTLRTQFITVMALTLLWIILNENDVFEWVGTAHRFVAAEFLCATLMELLTICSIPVALRLFKFRWVQQHINRQPATAQRNYYRWALMRQSWLQLLLVANAVLYYPFMNVAFGYMGIILGLSLLFVFPTEERYQSEYKMLRQTNEPEK
;
A
#
# COMPACT_ATOMS: atom_id res chain seq x y z
N MET A 1 17.31 -3.28 -3.40
CA MET A 1 16.16 -2.78 -4.19
C MET A 1 15.44 -3.89 -4.96
N LYS A 2 16.16 -4.85 -5.59
CA LYS A 2 15.54 -5.99 -6.29
C LYS A 2 14.49 -6.74 -5.47
N THR A 3 14.78 -7.04 -4.19
CA THR A 3 13.85 -7.72 -3.27
C THR A 3 12.52 -6.98 -3.07
N LEU A 4 12.54 -5.65 -2.98
CA LEU A 4 11.35 -4.83 -2.78
C LEU A 4 10.41 -4.84 -3.99
N ARG A 5 11.02 -4.75 -5.18
CA ARG A 5 10.32 -4.80 -6.47
C ARG A 5 9.75 -6.19 -6.73
N THR A 6 10.52 -7.25 -6.42
CA THR A 6 10.02 -8.62 -6.51
C THR A 6 8.82 -8.82 -5.60
N GLN A 7 8.92 -8.44 -4.31
CA GLN A 7 7.79 -8.53 -3.40
C GLN A 7 6.56 -7.75 -3.91
N PHE A 8 6.78 -6.57 -4.50
CA PHE A 8 5.71 -5.79 -5.10
C PHE A 8 4.97 -6.55 -6.20
N ILE A 9 5.74 -7.04 -7.17
CA ILE A 9 5.18 -7.74 -8.34
C ILE A 9 4.52 -9.03 -7.89
N THR A 10 5.11 -9.78 -6.96
CA THR A 10 4.53 -11.02 -6.44
C THR A 10 3.17 -10.77 -5.80
N VAL A 11 3.04 -9.77 -4.93
CA VAL A 11 1.75 -9.49 -4.28
C VAL A 11 0.72 -9.00 -5.28
N MET A 12 1.11 -8.14 -6.23
CA MET A 12 0.23 -7.65 -7.29
C MET A 12 -0.27 -8.80 -8.20
N ALA A 13 0.64 -9.68 -8.62
CA ALA A 13 0.31 -10.85 -9.42
C ALA A 13 -0.62 -11.80 -8.65
N LEU A 14 -0.38 -11.99 -7.34
CA LEU A 14 -1.25 -12.81 -6.49
C LEU A 14 -2.66 -12.19 -6.36
N THR A 15 -2.76 -10.86 -6.24
CA THR A 15 -4.07 -10.19 -6.19
C THR A 15 -4.82 -10.31 -7.50
N LEU A 16 -4.14 -10.15 -8.64
CA LEU A 16 -4.74 -10.36 -9.96
C LEU A 16 -5.16 -11.82 -10.16
N LEU A 17 -4.31 -12.77 -9.76
CA LEU A 17 -4.64 -14.19 -9.81
C LEU A 17 -5.89 -14.50 -8.98
N TRP A 18 -5.98 -13.93 -7.77
CA TRP A 18 -7.17 -14.07 -6.92
C TRP A 18 -8.43 -13.55 -7.62
N ILE A 19 -8.36 -12.41 -8.29
CA ILE A 19 -9.48 -11.84 -9.05
C ILE A 19 -9.87 -12.78 -10.20
N ILE A 20 -8.92 -13.22 -11.01
CA ILE A 20 -9.17 -14.10 -12.17
C ILE A 20 -9.79 -15.43 -11.72
N LEU A 21 -9.30 -16.04 -10.64
CA LEU A 21 -9.84 -17.30 -10.13
C LEU A 21 -11.30 -17.15 -9.70
N ASN A 22 -11.66 -16.05 -9.05
CA ASN A 22 -13.03 -15.81 -8.62
C ASN A 22 -13.95 -15.40 -9.80
N GLU A 23 -13.45 -14.73 -10.84
CA GLU A 23 -14.24 -14.47 -12.06
C GLU A 23 -14.56 -15.75 -12.85
N ASN A 24 -13.74 -16.79 -12.74
CA ASN A 24 -13.99 -18.08 -13.37
C ASN A 24 -14.89 -18.99 -12.52
N ASP A 25 -15.57 -18.45 -11.50
CA ASP A 25 -16.44 -19.16 -10.56
C ASP A 25 -15.77 -20.41 -9.95
N VAL A 26 -14.44 -20.40 -9.82
CA VAL A 26 -13.68 -21.54 -9.24
C VAL A 26 -14.06 -21.76 -7.77
N PHE A 27 -14.51 -20.70 -7.09
CA PHE A 27 -14.99 -20.75 -5.72
C PHE A 27 -16.48 -20.38 -5.68
N GLU A 28 -17.34 -21.33 -5.31
CA GLU A 28 -18.80 -21.12 -5.07
C GLU A 28 -19.12 -20.22 -3.85
N TRP A 29 -18.16 -19.42 -3.38
CA TRP A 29 -18.25 -18.60 -2.17
C TRP A 29 -18.71 -17.16 -2.46
N VAL A 30 -18.87 -16.82 -3.73
CA VAL A 30 -19.31 -15.50 -4.21
C VAL A 30 -20.70 -15.17 -3.65
N GLY A 31 -20.83 -14.01 -3.01
CA GLY A 31 -22.10 -13.51 -2.48
C GLY A 31 -22.64 -14.23 -1.23
N THR A 32 -21.90 -15.19 -0.66
CA THR A 32 -22.34 -15.92 0.55
C THR A 32 -22.55 -15.03 1.77
N ALA A 33 -21.79 -13.94 1.89
CA ALA A 33 -21.81 -13.00 3.00
C ALA A 33 -22.77 -11.82 2.81
N HIS A 34 -23.34 -11.63 1.61
CA HIS A 34 -24.31 -10.57 1.32
C HIS A 34 -25.59 -10.66 2.17
N ARG A 35 -25.88 -11.83 2.73
CA ARG A 35 -27.02 -12.05 3.64
C ARG A 35 -26.93 -11.26 4.97
N PHE A 36 -25.75 -10.76 5.33
CA PHE A 36 -25.52 -10.03 6.59
C PHE A 36 -25.29 -8.52 6.36
N VAL A 37 -26.37 -7.78 6.13
CA VAL A 37 -26.36 -6.32 5.83
C VAL A 37 -25.58 -5.51 6.87
N ALA A 38 -25.70 -5.82 8.17
CA ALA A 38 -24.97 -5.10 9.22
C ALA A 38 -23.45 -5.32 9.17
N ALA A 39 -23.01 -6.55 8.85
CA ALA A 39 -21.60 -6.88 8.73
C ALA A 39 -21.00 -6.26 7.46
N GLU A 40 -21.74 -6.27 6.36
CA GLU A 40 -21.36 -5.60 5.12
C GLU A 40 -21.14 -4.10 5.36
N PHE A 41 -22.10 -3.42 5.98
CA PHE A 41 -22.02 -1.99 6.26
C PHE A 41 -20.84 -1.64 7.17
N LEU A 42 -20.66 -2.38 8.27
CA LEU A 42 -19.56 -2.13 9.22
C LEU A 42 -18.20 -2.37 8.55
N CYS A 43 -18.05 -3.47 7.81
CA CYS A 43 -16.80 -3.81 7.15
C CYS A 43 -16.46 -2.80 6.05
N ALA A 44 -17.44 -2.41 5.22
CA ALA A 44 -17.28 -1.40 4.19
C ALA A 44 -16.84 -0.06 4.78
N THR A 45 -17.54 0.42 5.82
CA THR A 45 -17.22 1.70 6.47
C THR A 45 -15.81 1.71 7.08
N LEU A 46 -15.42 0.63 7.76
CA LEU A 46 -14.08 0.50 8.35
C LEU A 46 -12.98 0.48 7.29
N MET A 47 -13.16 -0.31 6.23
CA MET A 47 -12.20 -0.41 5.14
C MET A 47 -12.11 0.89 4.33
N GLU A 48 -13.21 1.60 4.16
CA GLU A 48 -13.25 2.92 3.51
C GLU A 48 -12.43 3.94 4.27
N LEU A 49 -12.68 4.06 5.58
CA LEU A 49 -11.92 4.95 6.46
C LEU A 49 -10.43 4.59 6.49
N LEU A 50 -10.10 3.30 6.58
CA LEU A 50 -8.73 2.82 6.51
C LEU A 50 -8.06 3.19 5.19
N THR A 51 -8.76 3.04 4.07
CA THR A 51 -8.23 3.31 2.73
C THR A 51 -8.01 4.81 2.51
N ILE A 52 -9.02 5.63 2.81
CA ILE A 52 -8.96 7.10 2.68
C ILE A 52 -7.87 7.69 3.58
N CYS A 53 -7.68 7.17 4.80
CA CYS A 53 -6.60 7.63 5.69
C CYS A 53 -5.22 7.14 5.23
N SER A 54 -5.13 5.91 4.70
CA SER A 54 -3.84 5.30 4.34
C SER A 54 -3.21 5.91 3.09
N ILE A 55 -4.02 6.35 2.11
CA ILE A 55 -3.52 7.00 0.87
C ILE A 55 -2.69 8.27 1.16
N PRO A 56 -3.21 9.31 1.84
CA PRO A 56 -2.45 10.52 2.13
C PRO A 56 -1.30 10.25 3.09
N VAL A 57 -1.43 9.30 4.02
CA VAL A 57 -0.34 8.89 4.92
C VAL A 57 0.80 8.28 4.10
N ALA A 58 0.52 7.37 3.17
CA ALA A 58 1.54 6.78 2.33
C ALA A 58 2.22 7.82 1.40
N LEU A 59 1.43 8.75 0.85
CA LEU A 59 1.95 9.83 -0.01
C LEU A 59 2.75 10.88 0.77
N ARG A 60 2.42 11.13 2.04
CA ARG A 60 3.08 12.15 2.89
C ARG A 60 4.10 11.57 3.88
N LEU A 61 4.31 10.25 3.93
CA LEU A 61 5.13 9.60 4.95
C LEU A 61 6.57 10.19 5.04
N PHE A 62 7.18 10.50 3.89
CA PHE A 62 8.53 11.09 3.84
C PHE A 62 8.59 12.61 4.05
N LYS A 63 7.43 13.28 4.07
CA LYS A 63 7.32 14.70 4.42
C LYS A 63 7.32 14.94 5.93
N PHE A 64 7.08 13.91 6.74
CA PHE A 64 7.10 14.04 8.19
C PHE A 64 8.54 14.17 8.71
N ARG A 65 8.82 15.31 9.35
CA ARG A 65 10.12 15.61 10.00
C ARG A 65 10.56 14.51 10.96
N TRP A 66 9.62 13.82 11.60
CA TRP A 66 9.91 12.72 12.53
C TRP A 66 10.54 11.51 11.84
N VAL A 67 10.03 11.14 10.66
CA VAL A 67 10.59 10.05 9.83
C VAL A 67 11.96 10.45 9.28
N GLN A 68 12.12 11.71 8.87
CA GLN A 68 13.40 12.26 8.40
C GLN A 68 14.46 12.23 9.52
N GLN A 69 14.12 12.67 10.72
CA GLN A 69 15.00 12.62 11.90
C GLN A 69 15.38 11.17 12.27
N HIS A 70 14.43 10.23 12.18
CA HIS A 70 14.69 8.82 12.49
C HIS A 70 15.55 8.11 11.44
N ILE A 71 15.50 8.56 10.19
CA ILE A 71 16.38 8.09 9.11
C ILE A 71 17.78 8.71 9.25
N ASN A 72 17.86 10.00 9.58
CA ASN A 72 19.12 10.75 9.63
C ASN A 72 19.91 10.63 10.93
N ARG A 73 19.34 10.00 11.98
CA ARG A 73 20.01 9.78 13.27
C ARG A 73 21.35 9.05 13.16
N GLN A 74 21.57 8.27 12.11
CA GLN A 74 22.85 7.59 11.84
C GLN A 74 23.15 7.60 10.32
N PRO A 75 24.11 8.41 9.85
CA PRO A 75 24.39 8.55 8.42
C PRO A 75 24.88 7.23 7.78
N ALA A 76 25.54 6.36 8.55
CA ALA A 76 25.98 5.05 8.07
C ALA A 76 24.84 4.04 7.83
N THR A 77 23.68 4.22 8.48
CA THR A 77 22.52 3.30 8.37
C THR A 77 21.27 3.96 7.79
N ALA A 78 21.33 5.26 7.45
CA ALA A 78 20.23 6.04 6.90
C ALA A 78 19.62 5.40 5.65
N GLN A 79 20.44 4.89 4.73
CA GLN A 79 19.97 4.17 3.54
C GLN A 79 19.15 2.92 3.87
N ARG A 80 19.57 2.16 4.89
CA ARG A 80 18.88 0.94 5.34
C ARG A 80 17.58 1.27 6.07
N ASN A 81 17.56 2.33 6.87
CA ASN A 81 16.35 2.79 7.55
C ASN A 81 15.33 3.34 6.55
N TYR A 82 15.75 4.14 5.57
CA TYR A 82 14.87 4.57 4.48
C TYR A 82 14.23 3.37 3.77
N TYR A 83 15.04 2.34 3.45
CA TYR A 83 14.53 1.13 2.80
C TYR A 83 13.46 0.41 3.62
N ARG A 84 13.64 0.32 4.95
CA ARG A 84 12.65 -0.28 5.85
C ARG A 84 11.34 0.51 5.89
N TRP A 85 11.40 1.84 5.93
CA TRP A 85 10.20 2.69 5.91
C TRP A 85 9.48 2.63 4.56
N ALA A 86 10.23 2.64 3.45
CA ALA A 86 9.68 2.45 2.11
C ALA A 86 8.99 1.08 1.99
N LEU A 87 9.61 0.02 2.51
CA LEU A 87 9.03 -1.32 2.56
C LEU A 87 7.73 -1.35 3.36
N MET A 88 7.75 -0.80 4.58
CA MET A 88 6.61 -0.82 5.49
C MET A 88 5.40 -0.09 4.91
N ARG A 89 5.63 1.08 4.26
CA ARG A 89 4.59 1.80 3.51
C ARG A 89 4.02 0.96 2.37
N GLN A 90 4.90 0.37 1.57
CA GLN A 90 4.50 -0.42 0.41
C GLN A 90 3.70 -1.66 0.82
N SER A 91 4.15 -2.38 1.85
CA SER A 91 3.44 -3.53 2.39
C SER A 91 2.09 -3.16 2.97
N TRP A 92 1.97 -1.99 3.61
CA TRP A 92 0.70 -1.52 4.16
C TRP A 92 -0.35 -1.30 3.06
N LEU A 93 0.01 -0.55 2.00
CA LEU A 93 -0.89 -0.32 0.87
C LEU A 93 -1.26 -1.61 0.14
N GLN A 94 -0.31 -2.54 0.00
CA GLN A 94 -0.55 -3.84 -0.60
C GLN A 94 -1.49 -4.72 0.23
N LEU A 95 -1.34 -4.69 1.55
CA LEU A 95 -2.24 -5.42 2.45
C LEU A 95 -3.66 -4.87 2.34
N LEU A 96 -3.83 -3.55 2.28
CA LEU A 96 -5.15 -2.93 2.05
C LEU A 96 -5.72 -3.31 0.68
N LEU A 97 -4.90 -3.37 -0.38
CA LEU A 97 -5.33 -3.80 -1.70
C LEU A 97 -5.84 -5.25 -1.68
N VAL A 98 -5.05 -6.17 -1.12
CA VAL A 98 -5.40 -7.59 -1.02
C VAL A 98 -6.66 -7.77 -0.18
N ALA A 99 -6.76 -7.09 0.96
CA ALA A 99 -7.94 -7.16 1.83
C ALA A 99 -9.22 -6.70 1.10
N ASN A 100 -9.17 -5.57 0.37
CA ASN A 100 -10.31 -5.10 -0.41
C ASN A 100 -10.67 -6.05 -1.56
N ALA A 101 -9.69 -6.60 -2.26
CA ALA A 101 -9.94 -7.58 -3.33
C ALA A 101 -10.53 -8.89 -2.80
N VAL A 102 -10.10 -9.34 -1.62
CA VAL A 102 -10.65 -10.54 -0.97
C VAL A 102 -12.06 -10.27 -0.46
N LEU A 103 -12.33 -9.11 0.16
CA LEU A 103 -13.66 -8.75 0.67
C LEU A 103 -14.68 -8.47 -0.44
N TYR A 104 -14.22 -8.06 -1.62
CA TYR A 104 -15.09 -7.81 -2.76
C TYR A 104 -15.95 -9.04 -3.13
N TYR A 105 -15.39 -10.26 -3.13
CA TYR A 105 -16.11 -11.45 -3.61
C TYR A 105 -17.16 -12.02 -2.63
N PRO A 106 -16.91 -12.12 -1.31
CA PRO A 106 -17.92 -12.58 -0.35
C PRO A 106 -19.11 -11.62 -0.23
N PHE A 107 -18.85 -10.31 -0.29
CA PHE A 107 -19.87 -9.27 -0.13
C PHE A 107 -20.50 -8.82 -1.45
N MET A 108 -19.82 -9.01 -2.59
CA MET A 108 -20.21 -8.52 -3.92
C MET A 108 -20.52 -7.01 -3.94
N ASN A 109 -19.85 -6.24 -3.07
CA ASN A 109 -20.08 -4.81 -2.94
C ASN A 109 -19.06 -4.02 -3.78
N VAL A 110 -19.59 -3.24 -4.72
CA VAL A 110 -18.84 -2.37 -5.63
C VAL A 110 -17.91 -1.38 -4.91
N ALA A 111 -18.23 -0.98 -3.67
CA ALA A 111 -17.38 -0.10 -2.86
C ALA A 111 -15.97 -0.69 -2.65
N PHE A 112 -15.87 -1.99 -2.32
CA PHE A 112 -14.57 -2.66 -2.15
C PHE A 112 -13.79 -2.72 -3.48
N GLY A 113 -14.50 -2.91 -4.60
CA GLY A 113 -13.92 -2.87 -5.93
C GLY A 113 -13.29 -1.51 -6.26
N TYR A 114 -14.04 -0.42 -6.04
CA TYR A 114 -13.53 0.94 -6.26
C TYR A 114 -12.34 1.26 -5.36
N MET A 115 -12.39 0.87 -4.07
CA MET A 115 -11.25 1.04 -3.15
C MET A 115 -10.01 0.28 -3.64
N GLY A 116 -10.19 -0.95 -4.14
CA GLY A 116 -9.12 -1.74 -4.73
C GLY A 116 -8.47 -1.03 -5.93
N ILE A 117 -9.26 -0.49 -6.86
CA ILE A 117 -8.75 0.26 -8.02
C ILE A 117 -7.97 1.51 -7.57
N ILE A 118 -8.54 2.30 -6.66
CA ILE A 118 -7.89 3.52 -6.14
C ILE A 118 -6.58 3.17 -5.44
N LEU A 119 -6.53 2.08 -4.66
CA LEU A 119 -5.31 1.58 -4.04
C LEU A 119 -4.28 1.14 -5.08
N GLY A 120 -4.71 0.43 -6.12
CA GLY A 120 -3.86 0.06 -7.26
C GLY A 120 -3.22 1.27 -7.93
N LEU A 121 -3.99 2.32 -8.20
CA LEU A 121 -3.48 3.58 -8.75
C LEU A 121 -2.53 4.28 -7.77
N SER A 122 -2.85 4.30 -6.48
CA SER A 122 -1.98 4.87 -5.44
C SER A 122 -0.62 4.14 -5.36
N LEU A 123 -0.60 2.84 -5.59
CA LEU A 123 0.62 2.02 -5.62
C LEU A 123 1.50 2.37 -6.82
N LEU A 124 0.94 2.79 -7.96
CA LEU A 124 1.72 3.31 -9.10
C LEU A 124 2.45 4.61 -8.74
N PHE A 125 1.81 5.50 -7.98
CA PHE A 125 2.46 6.71 -7.48
C PHE A 125 3.55 6.44 -6.44
N VAL A 126 3.46 5.31 -5.74
CA VAL A 126 4.38 4.89 -4.67
C VAL A 126 5.41 3.85 -5.16
N PHE A 127 5.43 3.57 -6.47
CA PHE A 127 6.21 2.50 -7.07
C PHE A 127 7.72 2.67 -6.78
N PRO A 128 8.41 1.61 -6.29
CA PRO A 128 9.81 1.67 -5.92
C PRO A 128 10.72 1.76 -7.16
N THR A 129 10.87 2.97 -7.69
CA THR A 129 11.75 3.30 -8.82
C THR A 129 13.11 3.77 -8.32
N GLU A 130 14.19 3.35 -8.99
CA GLU A 130 15.56 3.72 -8.60
C GLU A 130 15.79 5.24 -8.67
N GLU A 131 15.19 5.91 -9.66
CA GLU A 131 15.22 7.37 -9.79
C GLU A 131 14.63 8.08 -8.57
N ARG A 132 13.52 7.56 -8.05
CA ARG A 132 12.83 8.14 -6.91
C ARG A 132 13.56 7.92 -5.59
N TYR A 133 14.20 6.75 -5.45
CA TYR A 133 15.14 6.51 -4.37
C TYR A 133 16.28 7.53 -4.39
N GLN A 134 16.89 7.76 -5.56
CA GLN A 134 18.01 8.70 -5.68
C GLN A 134 17.59 10.15 -5.42
N SER A 135 16.40 10.56 -5.87
CA SER A 135 15.87 11.91 -5.59
C SER A 135 15.56 12.12 -4.12
N GLU A 136 14.89 11.17 -3.47
CA GLU A 136 14.55 11.27 -2.04
C GLU A 136 15.80 11.17 -1.16
N TYR A 137 16.78 10.34 -1.52
CA TYR A 137 18.06 10.24 -0.82
C TYR A 137 18.88 11.53 -0.93
N LYS A 138 18.91 12.17 -2.11
CA LYS A 138 19.59 13.47 -2.30
C LYS A 138 18.95 14.59 -1.46
N MET A 139 17.61 14.68 -1.42
CA MET A 139 16.90 15.66 -0.59
C MET A 139 17.18 15.46 0.92
N LEU A 140 17.22 14.21 1.38
CA LEU A 140 17.53 13.87 2.77
C LEU A 140 18.98 14.21 3.14
N ARG A 141 19.92 14.10 2.20
CA ARG A 141 21.33 14.47 2.41
C ARG A 141 21.53 15.98 2.47
N GLN A 142 20.89 16.75 1.58
CA GLN A 142 20.99 18.22 1.54
C GLN A 142 20.42 18.89 2.80
N THR A 143 19.41 18.31 3.43
CA THR A 143 18.82 18.85 4.68
C THR A 143 19.77 18.71 5.89
N ASN A 144 20.78 17.83 5.84
CA ASN A 144 21.73 17.62 6.95
C ASN A 144 23.07 18.34 6.78
N GLU A 145 23.32 19.01 5.66
CA GLU A 145 24.46 19.93 5.58
C GLU A 145 24.04 21.25 6.22
N PRO A 146 24.69 21.69 7.32
CA PRO A 146 24.42 23.02 7.85
C PRO A 146 24.80 24.05 6.78
N GLU A 147 23.91 25.00 6.52
CA GLU A 147 24.28 26.20 5.77
C GLU A 147 25.55 26.79 6.42
N LYS A 148 26.60 26.92 5.60
CA LYS A 148 27.87 27.53 6.00
C LYS A 148 27.68 28.98 6.41
#